data_AF-A0A4U8SIE5-F1
#
_entry.id   AF-A0A4U8SIE5-F1
#
_cell.length_a   1.000
_cell.length_b   1.000
_cell.length_c   1.000
_cell.angle_alpha   90.00
_cell.angle_beta   90.00
_cell.angle_gamma   90.00
#
_symmetry.space_group_name_H-M   'P 1'
#
loop_
_entity.id
_entity.type
_entity.pdbx_description
1 polymer ?
#
loop_
_entity_poly.entity_id
_entity_poly.type
_entity_poly.pdbx_seq_one_letter_code
_entity_poly.pdbx_strand_id
1 'polypeptide(L)'
;MSEKINYNPNRYVCEDISRAISFYIHNLYAIVGYGANGAEYRIQSNREKIQIQSVSEALQCAKNTLQARKRLNQLVLIAPPPCILELEQFLHFLDSQGVKIDIYIGEKECQSMAILESLCACSVVRFYKNTSFTHCISNIKHSH
;
A
#
# COMPACT_ATOMS: atom_id res chain seq x y z
N MET A 1 -27.77 22.45 -21.81
CA MET A 1 -26.33 22.11 -21.89
C MET A 1 -26.01 21.24 -20.70
N SER A 2 -25.82 19.95 -20.93
CA SER A 2 -25.52 18.99 -19.85
C SER A 2 -24.02 19.09 -19.55
N GLU A 3 -23.66 19.63 -18.38
CA GLU A 3 -22.29 19.59 -17.89
C GLU A 3 -21.89 18.11 -17.77
N LYS A 4 -20.97 17.66 -18.63
CA LYS A 4 -20.31 16.37 -18.44
C LYS A 4 -19.46 16.50 -17.18
N ILE A 5 -19.97 16.02 -16.06
CA ILE A 5 -19.18 15.78 -14.85
C ILE A 5 -18.04 14.86 -15.28
N ASN A 6 -16.83 15.41 -15.33
CA ASN A 6 -15.64 14.68 -15.73
C ASN A 6 -15.26 13.74 -14.58
N TYR A 7 -15.89 12.56 -14.56
CA TYR A 7 -15.63 11.52 -13.56
C TYR A 7 -14.22 10.99 -13.78
N ASN A 8 -13.28 11.45 -12.96
CA ASN A 8 -11.95 10.88 -12.89
C ASN A 8 -11.89 9.87 -11.74
N PRO A 9 -12.12 8.56 -11.99
CA PRO A 9 -12.12 7.53 -10.95
C PRO A 9 -10.79 7.48 -10.19
N ASN A 10 -9.69 7.90 -10.80
CA ASN A 10 -8.39 7.90 -10.15
C ASN A 10 -8.32 8.92 -9.01
N ARG A 11 -9.04 10.05 -9.07
CA ARG A 11 -8.99 11.10 -8.03
C ARG A 11 -9.51 10.60 -6.69
N TYR A 12 -10.68 9.97 -6.68
CA TYR A 12 -11.29 9.41 -5.48
C TYR A 12 -10.47 8.28 -4.87
N VAL A 13 -9.85 7.47 -5.73
CA VAL A 13 -9.04 6.33 -5.32
C VAL A 13 -7.72 6.77 -4.68
N CYS A 14 -7.09 7.83 -5.20
CA CYS A 14 -5.91 8.41 -4.53
C CYS A 14 -6.29 9.06 -3.18
N GLU A 15 -7.50 9.64 -3.04
CA GLU A 15 -8.00 10.16 -1.77
C GLU A 15 -8.26 9.05 -0.74
N ASP A 16 -8.86 7.93 -1.15
CA ASP A 16 -9.13 6.80 -0.26
C ASP A 16 -7.82 6.14 0.23
N ILE A 17 -6.82 6.01 -0.64
CA ILE A 17 -5.49 5.58 -0.23
C ILE A 17 -4.83 6.61 0.70
N SER A 18 -4.92 7.90 0.39
CA SER A 18 -4.33 8.93 1.25
C SER A 18 -4.94 8.91 2.64
N ARG A 19 -6.26 8.73 2.75
CA ARG A 19 -6.95 8.53 4.03
C ARG A 19 -6.48 7.25 4.72
N ALA A 20 -6.38 6.12 4.00
CA ALA A 20 -5.89 4.86 4.56
C ALA A 20 -4.46 5.01 5.10
N ILE A 21 -3.53 5.54 4.30
CA ILE A 21 -2.15 5.85 4.71
C ILE A 21 -2.16 6.75 5.95
N SER A 22 -2.97 7.81 5.98
CA SER A 22 -3.03 8.72 7.12
C SER A 22 -3.40 8.04 8.44
N PHE A 23 -4.20 6.97 8.40
CA PHE A 23 -4.52 6.18 9.59
C PHE A 23 -3.33 5.34 10.05
N TYR A 24 -2.61 4.72 9.10
CA TYR A 24 -1.51 3.81 9.41
C TYR A 24 -0.20 4.51 9.79
N ILE A 25 0.11 5.68 9.21
CA ILE A 25 1.36 6.40 9.52
C ILE A 25 1.46 6.86 10.98
N HIS A 26 0.33 7.04 11.66
CA HIS A 26 0.30 7.38 13.10
C HIS A 26 0.32 6.13 14.00
N ASN A 27 0.17 4.93 13.42
CA ASN A 27 0.24 3.68 14.15
C ASN A 27 1.69 3.21 14.23
N LEU A 28 2.30 3.33 15.41
CA LEU A 28 3.70 2.94 15.67
C LEU A 28 3.99 1.44 15.45
N TYR A 29 2.94 0.61 15.30
CA TYR A 29 3.06 -0.82 15.06
C TYR A 29 2.59 -1.21 13.64
N ALA A 30 2.49 -0.24 12.72
CA ALA A 30 2.22 -0.46 11.32
C ALA A 30 3.44 -0.14 10.46
N ILE A 31 3.70 -0.96 9.45
CA ILE A 31 4.69 -0.71 8.41
C ILE A 31 3.96 -0.53 7.08
N VAL A 32 4.32 0.49 6.32
CA VAL A 32 3.70 0.80 5.03
C VAL A 32 4.74 0.72 3.93
N GLY A 33 4.46 -0.09 2.89
CA GLY A 33 5.25 -0.20 1.68
C GLY A 33 4.45 0.23 0.45
N TYR A 34 5.09 0.96 -0.47
CA TYR A 34 4.47 1.41 -1.71
C TYR A 34 5.34 1.07 -2.92
N GLY A 35 4.78 0.32 -3.88
CA GLY A 35 5.45 0.03 -5.15
C GLY A 35 6.86 -0.56 -5.00
N ALA A 36 7.60 -0.54 -6.10
CA ALA A 36 9.01 -0.95 -6.10
C ALA A 36 9.96 0.10 -5.49
N ASN A 37 9.57 1.37 -5.47
CA ASN A 37 10.47 2.49 -5.17
C ASN A 37 10.08 3.28 -3.91
N GLY A 38 9.00 2.90 -3.22
CA GLY A 38 8.45 3.70 -2.13
C GLY A 38 7.77 4.97 -2.62
N ALA A 39 7.41 5.84 -1.69
CA ALA A 39 6.76 7.11 -1.98
C ALA A 39 7.04 8.18 -0.92
N GLU A 40 6.91 9.46 -1.28
CA GLU A 40 6.85 10.57 -0.32
C GLU A 40 5.38 10.89 -0.05
N TYR A 41 4.97 10.90 1.22
CA TYR A 41 3.62 11.26 1.63
C TYR A 41 3.64 12.55 2.45
N ARG A 42 2.78 13.52 2.10
CA ARG A 42 2.63 14.78 2.83
C ARG A 42 1.42 14.71 3.75
N ILE A 43 1.63 14.93 5.05
CA ILE A 43 0.54 15.11 6.00
C ILE A 43 0.00 16.54 5.82
N GLN A 44 -1.24 16.65 5.33
CA GLN A 44 -1.87 17.94 5.02
C GLN A 44 -1.91 18.92 6.21
N SER A 45 -2.01 18.41 7.45
CA SER A 45 -2.14 19.26 8.64
C SER A 45 -0.82 19.88 9.11
N ASN A 46 0.33 19.22 8.88
CA ASN A 46 1.58 19.60 9.56
C ASN A 46 2.71 19.99 8.60
N ARG A 47 2.48 19.99 7.27
CA ARG A 47 3.52 20.14 6.23
C ARG A 47 4.70 19.16 6.36
N GLU A 48 4.58 18.15 7.22
CA GLU A 48 5.57 17.12 7.43
C GLU A 48 5.50 16.10 6.29
N LYS A 49 6.68 15.67 5.84
CA LYS A 49 6.85 14.66 4.80
C LYS A 49 7.30 13.37 5.46
N ILE A 50 6.54 12.31 5.27
CA ILE A 50 6.92 10.97 5.70
C ILE A 50 7.34 10.18 4.47
N GLN A 51 8.53 9.57 4.56
CA GLN A 51 8.99 8.64 3.55
C GLN A 51 8.33 7.28 3.77
N ILE A 52 7.54 6.85 2.79
CA ILE A 52 7.00 5.49 2.70
C ILE A 52 8.05 4.63 2.00
N GLN A 53 8.35 3.49 2.60
CA GLN A 53 9.33 2.53 2.10
C GLN A 53 8.85 1.87 0.80
N SER A 54 9.76 1.33 0.00
CA SER A 54 9.38 0.36 -1.02
C SER A 54 8.75 -0.89 -0.38
N VAL A 55 8.00 -1.66 -1.15
CA VAL A 55 7.41 -2.92 -0.67
C VAL A 55 8.49 -3.89 -0.16
N SER A 56 9.63 -3.96 -0.85
CA SER A 56 10.76 -4.82 -0.43
C SER A 56 11.35 -4.38 0.91
N GLU A 57 11.60 -3.07 1.09
CA GLU A 57 12.11 -2.53 2.34
C GLU A 57 11.12 -2.70 3.50
N ALA A 58 9.82 -2.51 3.23
CA ALA A 58 8.75 -2.72 4.21
C ALA A 58 8.73 -4.18 4.70
N LEU A 59 8.89 -5.15 3.80
CA LEU A 59 8.96 -6.57 4.15
C LEU A 59 10.23 -6.89 4.96
N GLN A 60 11.37 -6.33 4.58
CA GLN A 60 12.60 -6.49 5.36
C GLN A 60 12.47 -5.85 6.75
N CYS A 61 11.81 -4.69 6.85
CA CYS A 61 11.54 -4.02 8.12
C CYS A 61 10.61 -4.88 9.00
N ALA A 62 9.57 -5.48 8.42
CA ALA A 62 8.67 -6.40 9.13
C ALA A 62 9.44 -7.62 9.67
N LYS A 63 10.29 -8.24 8.83
CA LYS A 63 11.16 -9.34 9.23
C LYS A 63 12.07 -8.97 10.40
N ASN A 64 12.78 -7.86 10.28
CA ASN A 64 13.70 -7.38 11.32
C ASN A 64 12.97 -7.05 12.63
N THR A 65 11.75 -6.50 12.55
CA THR A 65 10.92 -6.17 13.71
C THR A 65 10.56 -7.43 14.49
N LEU A 66 10.09 -8.47 13.80
CA LEU A 66 9.76 -9.75 14.44
C LEU A 66 10.99 -10.48 14.97
N GLN A 67 12.11 -10.47 14.24
CA GLN A 67 13.38 -11.04 14.71
C GLN A 67 13.90 -10.34 15.98
N ALA A 68 13.71 -9.02 16.07
CA ALA A 68 14.02 -8.25 17.26
C ALA A 68 13.00 -8.43 18.40
N ARG A 69 12.01 -9.33 18.24
CA ARG A 69 10.90 -9.58 19.18
C ARG A 69 10.12 -8.31 19.51
N LYS A 70 10.07 -7.37 18.56
CA LYS A 70 9.27 -6.15 18.68
C LYS A 70 7.88 -6.41 18.15
N ARG A 71 6.92 -5.65 18.69
CA ARG A 71 5.52 -5.74 18.28
C ARG A 71 5.35 -5.18 16.86
N LEU A 72 4.72 -5.98 16.00
CA LEU A 72 4.23 -5.58 14.69
C LEU A 72 2.77 -6.01 14.60
N ASN A 73 1.85 -5.06 14.41
CA ASN A 73 0.43 -5.37 14.31
C ASN A 73 -0.02 -5.47 12.86
N GLN A 74 0.61 -4.70 11.97
CA GLN A 74 0.08 -4.50 10.62
C GLN A 74 1.17 -4.24 9.59
N LEU A 75 1.03 -4.86 8.43
CA LEU A 75 1.78 -4.58 7.22
C LEU A 75 0.82 -4.12 6.14
N VAL A 76 1.05 -2.94 5.58
CA VAL A 76 0.22 -2.35 4.53
C VAL A 76 1.05 -2.25 3.26
N LEU A 77 0.62 -2.92 2.20
CA LEU A 77 1.29 -2.93 0.91
C LEU A 77 0.40 -2.27 -0.13
N ILE A 78 0.90 -1.24 -0.79
CA ILE A 78 0.16 -0.49 -1.79
C ILE A 78 0.87 -0.63 -3.13
N ALA A 79 0.11 -1.01 -4.16
CA ALA A 79 0.62 -1.26 -5.50
C ALA A 79 1.84 -2.21 -5.50
N PRO A 80 1.78 -3.37 -4.82
CA PRO A 80 2.96 -4.22 -4.71
C PRO A 80 3.45 -4.67 -6.10
N PRO A 81 4.76 -4.66 -6.34
CA PRO A 81 5.33 -5.15 -7.60
C PRO A 81 5.12 -6.67 -7.74
N PRO A 82 5.14 -7.22 -8.98
CA PRO A 82 4.94 -8.65 -9.23
C PRO A 82 5.82 -9.60 -8.42
N CYS A 83 7.04 -9.18 -8.06
CA CYS A 83 7.95 -9.98 -7.22
C CYS A 83 7.41 -10.29 -5.82
N ILE A 84 6.32 -9.66 -5.39
CA ILE A 84 5.62 -10.03 -4.14
C ILE A 84 5.13 -11.49 -4.15
N LEU A 85 4.84 -12.05 -5.33
CA LEU A 85 4.40 -13.44 -5.48
C LEU A 85 5.49 -14.44 -5.07
N GLU A 86 6.77 -14.09 -5.28
CA GLU A 86 7.90 -14.90 -4.83
C GLU A 86 8.05 -14.92 -3.30
N LEU A 87 7.35 -14.02 -2.61
CA LEU A 87 7.40 -13.83 -1.16
C LEU A 87 6.13 -14.33 -0.45
N GLU A 88 5.27 -15.07 -1.14
CA GLU A 88 4.01 -15.62 -0.60
C GLU A 88 4.22 -16.38 0.73
N GLN A 89 5.20 -17.28 0.78
CA GLN A 89 5.52 -18.04 2.01
C GLN A 89 5.91 -17.13 3.18
N PHE A 90 6.61 -16.03 2.90
CA PHE A 90 6.97 -15.06 3.93
C PHE A 90 5.74 -14.28 4.42
N LEU A 91 4.80 -13.95 3.55
CA LEU A 91 3.53 -13.32 3.94
C LEU A 91 2.68 -14.26 4.81
N HIS A 92 2.61 -15.55 4.46
CA HIS A 92 1.97 -16.56 5.32
C HIS A 92 2.66 -16.67 6.69
N PHE A 93 3.98 -16.60 6.73
CA PHE A 93 4.70 -16.55 7.99
C PHE A 93 4.30 -15.33 8.82
N LEU A 94 4.25 -14.13 8.24
CA LEU A 94 3.83 -12.92 8.94
C LEU A 94 2.40 -13.05 9.50
N ASP A 95 1.47 -13.55 8.69
CA ASP A 95 0.08 -13.81 9.11
C ASP A 95 0.02 -14.81 10.28
N SER A 96 0.82 -15.88 10.24
CA SER A 96 0.92 -16.85 11.36
C SER A 96 1.46 -16.24 12.67
N GLN A 97 2.21 -15.14 12.58
CA GLN A 97 2.66 -14.37 13.75
C GLN A 97 1.62 -13.35 14.24
N GLY A 98 0.41 -13.35 13.65
CA GLY A 98 -0.68 -12.43 13.98
C GLY A 98 -0.55 -11.04 13.37
N VAL A 99 0.33 -10.85 12.38
CA VAL A 99 0.45 -9.58 11.65
C VAL A 99 -0.68 -9.48 10.63
N LYS A 100 -1.51 -8.44 10.74
CA LYS A 100 -2.54 -8.17 9.73
C LYS A 100 -1.91 -7.63 8.46
N ILE A 101 -2.20 -8.24 7.32
CA ILE A 101 -1.67 -7.82 6.02
C ILE A 101 -2.80 -7.20 5.21
N ASP A 102 -2.69 -5.91 4.90
CA ASP A 102 -3.60 -5.21 3.98
C ASP A 102 -2.87 -4.92 2.67
N ILE A 103 -3.45 -5.35 1.55
CA ILE A 103 -2.91 -5.10 0.21
C ILE A 103 -3.89 -4.25 -0.59
N TYR A 104 -3.42 -3.13 -1.13
CA TYR A 104 -4.18 -2.27 -2.02
C TYR A 104 -3.64 -2.43 -3.44
N ILE A 105 -4.45 -2.96 -4.37
CA ILE A 105 -4.02 -3.18 -5.75
C ILE A 105 -5.06 -2.73 -6.77
N GLY A 106 -4.58 -2.07 -7.82
CA GLY A 106 -5.40 -1.58 -8.92
C GLY A 106 -5.40 -2.60 -10.06
N GLU A 107 -6.53 -2.73 -10.76
CA GLU A 107 -6.68 -3.63 -11.91
C GLU A 107 -5.60 -3.43 -12.99
N LYS A 108 -5.17 -2.17 -13.19
CA LYS A 108 -4.16 -1.81 -14.20
C LYS A 108 -2.72 -2.03 -13.74
N GLU A 109 -2.50 -2.47 -12.50
CA GLU A 109 -1.17 -2.88 -12.05
C GLU A 109 -0.77 -4.22 -12.68
N CYS A 110 0.52 -4.40 -12.92
CA CYS A 110 1.05 -5.63 -13.50
C CYS A 110 0.73 -6.83 -12.58
N GLN A 111 0.18 -7.90 -13.16
CA GLN A 111 -0.18 -9.13 -12.44
C GLN A 111 -1.17 -8.92 -11.28
N SER A 112 -2.01 -7.89 -11.33
CA SER A 112 -2.96 -7.55 -10.27
C SER A 112 -3.89 -8.70 -9.87
N MET A 113 -4.37 -9.48 -10.84
CA MET A 113 -5.22 -10.65 -10.60
C MET A 113 -4.46 -11.79 -9.95
N ALA A 114 -3.23 -12.08 -10.39
CA ALA A 114 -2.42 -13.14 -9.78
C ALA A 114 -2.11 -12.80 -8.31
N ILE A 115 -1.79 -11.54 -8.01
CA ILE A 115 -1.58 -11.06 -6.63
C ILE A 115 -2.85 -11.22 -5.80
N LEU A 116 -4.02 -10.86 -6.35
CA LEU A 116 -5.31 -11.03 -5.68
C LEU A 116 -5.59 -12.50 -5.35
N GLU A 117 -5.44 -13.39 -6.32
CA GLU A 117 -5.73 -14.82 -6.19
C GLU A 117 -4.76 -15.51 -5.23
N SER A 118 -3.45 -15.28 -5.37
CA SER A 118 -2.44 -15.93 -4.53
C SER A 118 -2.47 -15.44 -3.07
N LEU A 119 -2.68 -14.14 -2.83
CA LEU A 119 -2.46 -13.57 -1.50
C LEU A 119 -3.73 -13.42 -0.66
N CYS A 120 -4.92 -13.68 -1.20
CA CYS A 120 -6.18 -13.56 -0.47
C CYS A 120 -6.29 -14.50 0.74
N ALA A 121 -5.49 -15.57 0.80
CA ALA A 121 -5.50 -16.53 1.90
C ALA A 121 -4.82 -16.02 3.17
N CYS A 122 -3.85 -15.09 3.06
CA CYS A 122 -3.09 -14.55 4.20
C CYS A 122 -3.19 -13.02 4.33
N SER A 123 -4.02 -12.37 3.50
CA SER A 123 -4.15 -10.92 3.50
C SER A 123 -5.54 -10.46 3.12
N VAL A 124 -5.88 -9.24 3.54
CA VAL A 124 -7.03 -8.51 3.02
C VAL A 124 -6.60 -7.78 1.77
N VAL A 125 -7.03 -8.26 0.60
CA VAL A 125 -6.75 -7.61 -0.68
C VAL A 125 -7.91 -6.71 -1.09
N ARG A 126 -7.64 -5.42 -1.22
CA ARG A 126 -8.56 -4.39 -1.70
C ARG A 126 -8.26 -4.10 -3.16
N PHE A 127 -9.10 -4.66 -4.02
CA PHE A 127 -8.97 -4.56 -5.47
C PHE A 127 -9.79 -3.40 -6.04
N TYR A 128 -9.15 -2.55 -6.85
CA TYR A 128 -9.76 -1.35 -7.43
C TYR A 128 -9.85 -1.46 -8.96
N LYS A 129 -11.09 -1.53 -9.49
CA LYS A 129 -11.35 -1.64 -10.93
C LYS A 129 -10.97 -0.36 -11.68
N ASN A 130 -10.44 -0.52 -12.89
CA ASN A 130 -10.01 0.54 -13.80
C ASN A 130 -8.94 1.50 -13.22
N THR A 131 -8.26 1.11 -12.15
CA THR A 131 -7.30 1.94 -11.42
C THR A 131 -5.87 1.47 -11.65
N SER A 132 -4.94 2.43 -11.83
CA SER A 132 -3.51 2.24 -11.54
C SER A 132 -3.11 3.18 -10.42
N PHE A 133 -2.38 2.64 -9.44
CA PHE A 133 -1.79 3.36 -8.35
C PHE A 133 -0.44 3.94 -8.68
N THR A 134 0.30 3.38 -9.64
CA THR A 134 1.63 3.87 -10.06
C THR A 134 1.68 5.40 -10.29
N HIS A 135 0.55 6.02 -10.67
CA HIS A 135 0.42 7.47 -10.88
C HIS A 135 -0.26 8.27 -9.74
N CYS A 136 -0.76 7.61 -8.69
CA CYS A 136 -1.54 8.26 -7.63
C CYS A 136 -0.67 9.09 -6.69
N ILE A 137 0.48 8.57 -6.25
CA ILE A 137 1.32 9.28 -5.27
C ILE A 137 2.34 10.21 -5.95
N SER A 138 2.64 10.00 -7.24
CA SER A 138 3.44 10.95 -8.03
C SER A 138 2.74 12.31 -8.21
N ASN A 139 1.41 12.34 -8.16
CA ASN A 139 0.63 13.58 -8.28
C ASN A 139 0.52 14.40 -6.99
N ILE A 140 1.04 13.91 -5.85
CA ILE A 140 1.18 14.71 -4.62
C ILE A 140 2.37 15.68 -4.71
N LYS A 141 3.10 15.71 -5.85
CA LYS A 141 4.25 16.58 -6.05
C LYS A 141 3.93 17.99 -6.57
N HIS A 142 2.75 18.27 -7.14
CA HIS A 142 2.52 19.56 -7.82
C HIS A 142 1.08 20.08 -7.76
N SER A 143 0.63 20.48 -6.57
CA SER A 143 -0.43 21.47 -6.46
C SER A 143 0.09 22.67 -5.66
N HIS A 144 0.79 23.54 -6.39
CA HIS A 144 1.08 24.92 -6.04
C HIS A 144 0.39 25.81 -7.07
#